data_AF-A0A354XTA2-F1
#
_entry.id   AF-A0A354XTA2-F1
#
_cell.length_a   1.000
_cell.length_b   1.000
_cell.length_c   1.000
_cell.angle_alpha   90.00
_cell.angle_beta   90.00
_cell.angle_gamma   90.00
#
_symmetry.space_group_name_H-M   'P 1'
#
loop_
_entity.id
_entity.type
_entity.pdbx_description
1 polymer ?
#
loop_
_entity_poly.entity_id
_entity_poly.type
_entity_poly.pdbx_seq_one_letter_code
_entity_poly.pdbx_strand_id
1 'polypeptide(L)'
;GDGIMLLSWMHERYPSVPVIIMTGYGEIQTAVSAIKLGAFDFLEKPINPSVLAEKIEAAFKDRKETENILRKHSQEKKKKEKRGGTVEGCSPLSSRMYSFINTVAPTSMAVMIIG
;
A
#
# COMPACT_ATOMS: atom_id res chain seq x y z
N GLY A 1 14.20 -25.89 8.99
CA GLY A 1 12.99 -25.19 9.43
C GLY A 1 12.71 -24.10 8.45
N ASP A 2 11.50 -24.04 7.88
CA ASP A 2 11.23 -23.25 6.68
C ASP A 2 10.93 -21.78 7.01
N GLY A 3 11.95 -20.92 6.91
CA GLY A 3 11.82 -19.49 7.16
C GLY A 3 10.90 -18.77 6.17
N ILE A 4 10.70 -19.35 4.98
CA ILE A 4 9.78 -18.82 3.97
C ILE A 4 8.32 -19.01 4.40
N MET A 5 8.01 -20.12 5.05
CA MET A 5 6.66 -20.37 5.56
C MET A 5 6.27 -19.35 6.65
N LEU A 6 7.23 -18.97 7.49
CA LEU A 6 7.05 -17.91 8.49
C LEU A 6 6.87 -16.54 7.84
N LEU A 7 7.63 -16.23 6.78
CA LEU A 7 7.45 -14.99 6.03
C LEU A 7 6.03 -14.90 5.46
N SER A 8 5.54 -15.96 4.82
CA SER A 8 4.19 -15.99 4.26
C SER A 8 3.13 -15.75 5.34
N TRP A 9 3.27 -16.42 6.48
CA TRP A 9 2.36 -16.26 7.62
C TRP A 9 2.39 -14.84 8.22
N MET A 10 3.59 -14.24 8.34
CA MET A 10 3.74 -12.87 8.81
C MET A 10 3.18 -11.86 7.82
N HIS A 11 3.41 -12.05 6.52
CA HIS A 11 2.92 -11.15 5.49
C HIS A 11 1.38 -11.11 5.45
N GLU A 12 0.74 -12.27 5.63
CA GLU A 12 -0.73 -12.37 5.65
C GLU A 12 -1.35 -11.72 6.90
N ARG A 13 -0.70 -11.84 8.06
CA ARG A 13 -1.25 -11.35 9.34
C ARG A 13 -0.81 -9.94 9.72
N TYR A 14 0.37 -9.53 9.29
CA TYR A 14 1.02 -8.27 9.62
C TYR A 14 1.71 -7.63 8.40
N PRO A 15 0.96 -7.26 7.34
CA PRO A 15 1.54 -6.73 6.11
C PRO A 15 2.30 -5.40 6.30
N SER A 16 2.07 -4.70 7.41
CA SER A 16 2.75 -3.43 7.74
C SER A 16 4.10 -3.62 8.44
N VAL A 17 4.52 -4.86 8.71
CA VAL A 17 5.80 -5.15 9.37
C VAL A 17 6.84 -5.51 8.31
N PRO A 18 7.89 -4.70 8.11
CA PRO A 18 8.95 -5.04 7.19
C PRO A 18 9.75 -6.23 7.74
N VAL A 19 9.95 -7.26 6.90
CA VAL A 19 10.71 -8.47 7.24
C VAL A 19 11.98 -8.52 6.39
N ILE A 20 13.13 -8.67 7.03
CA ILE A 20 14.42 -8.84 6.35
C ILE A 20 14.89 -10.29 6.55
N ILE A 21 15.14 -11.00 5.46
CA ILE A 21 15.59 -12.40 5.49
C ILE A 21 17.11 -12.48 5.52
N MET A 22 17.69 -13.31 6.39
CA MET A 22 19.13 -13.56 6.39
C MET A 22 19.42 -14.91 5.73
N THR A 23 20.29 -14.93 4.72
CA THR A 23 20.63 -16.14 3.93
C THR A 23 22.11 -16.51 4.06
N GLY A 24 22.42 -17.80 3.88
CA GLY A 24 23.81 -18.29 3.80
C GLY A 24 24.37 -18.26 2.38
N TYR A 25 25.68 -18.48 2.25
CA TYR A 25 26.36 -18.56 0.96
C TYR A 25 25.75 -19.67 0.09
N GLY A 26 25.23 -19.33 -1.09
CA GLY A 26 24.65 -20.29 -2.04
C GLY A 26 23.11 -20.37 -2.09
N GLU A 27 22.38 -19.57 -1.31
CA GLU A 27 20.90 -19.58 -1.26
C GLU A 27 20.23 -18.36 -1.92
N ILE A 28 20.83 -17.82 -2.99
CA ILE A 28 20.30 -16.64 -3.70
C ILE A 28 18.88 -16.88 -4.23
N GLN A 29 18.57 -18.10 -4.69
CA GLN A 29 17.22 -18.42 -5.18
C GLN A 29 16.15 -18.33 -4.09
N THR A 30 16.50 -18.68 -2.86
CA THR A 30 15.64 -18.54 -1.68
C THR A 30 15.46 -17.07 -1.32
N ALA A 31 16.53 -16.26 -1.41
CA ALA A 31 16.46 -14.82 -1.22
C ALA A 31 15.49 -14.15 -2.22
N VAL A 32 15.61 -14.48 -3.51
CA VAL A 32 14.74 -13.95 -4.56
C VAL A 32 13.28 -14.38 -4.35
N SER A 33 13.07 -15.63 -3.96
CA SER A 33 11.72 -16.13 -3.63
C SER A 33 11.12 -15.41 -2.41
N ALA A 34 11.93 -15.11 -1.39
CA ALA A 34 11.50 -14.34 -0.23
C ALA A 34 11.04 -12.92 -0.60
N ILE A 35 11.78 -12.22 -1.47
CA ILE A 35 11.38 -10.89 -1.95
C ILE A 35 10.04 -10.96 -2.70
N LYS A 36 9.85 -11.98 -3.56
CA LYS A 36 8.57 -12.20 -4.26
C LYS A 36 7.39 -12.46 -3.31
N LEU A 37 7.66 -13.04 -2.14
CA LEU A 37 6.68 -13.33 -1.11
C LEU A 37 6.44 -12.16 -0.14
N GLY A 38 7.06 -11.00 -0.40
CA GLY A 38 6.81 -9.78 0.38
C GLY A 38 7.83 -9.53 1.50
N ALA A 39 9.01 -10.16 1.45
CA ALA A 39 10.13 -9.70 2.25
C ALA A 39 10.57 -8.30 1.77
N PHE A 40 10.92 -7.44 2.73
CA PHE A 40 11.40 -6.09 2.45
C PHE A 40 12.77 -6.14 1.78
N ASP A 41 13.67 -6.95 2.32
CA ASP A 41 15.02 -7.12 1.80
C ASP A 41 15.62 -8.44 2.30
N PHE A 42 16.80 -8.80 1.80
CA PHE A 42 17.60 -9.88 2.33
C PHE A 42 19.02 -9.42 2.68
N LEU A 43 19.67 -10.20 3.54
CA LEU A 43 21.05 -10.01 3.96
C LEU A 43 21.79 -11.33 3.85
N GLU A 44 22.95 -11.30 3.20
CA GLU A 44 23.87 -12.43 3.18
C GLU A 44 24.70 -12.47 4.47
N LYS A 45 24.98 -13.68 4.95
CA LYS A 45 25.94 -13.91 6.03
C LYS A 45 27.34 -14.09 5.43
N PRO A 46 28.39 -13.50 6.03
CA PRO A 46 28.41 -12.74 7.28
C PRO A 46 27.84 -11.32 7.15
N ILE A 47 27.11 -10.88 8.17
CA ILE A 47 26.38 -9.60 8.14
C ILE A 47 27.36 -8.44 8.33
N ASN A 48 27.35 -7.49 7.40
CA ASN A 48 28.03 -6.21 7.59
C ASN A 48 27.13 -5.25 8.41
N PRO A 49 27.56 -4.78 9.59
CA PRO A 49 26.74 -3.95 10.46
C PRO A 49 26.34 -2.61 9.82
N SER A 50 27.18 -2.04 8.94
CA SER A 50 26.85 -0.81 8.23
C SER A 50 25.69 -1.02 7.25
N VAL A 51 25.70 -2.13 6.51
CA VAL A 51 24.64 -2.49 5.56
C VAL A 51 23.35 -2.83 6.29
N LEU A 52 23.44 -3.50 7.45
CA LEU A 52 22.28 -3.78 8.28
C LEU A 52 21.62 -2.49 8.78
N ALA A 53 22.40 -1.53 9.27
CA ALA A 53 21.88 -0.25 9.75
C ALA A 53 21.14 0.50 8.63
N GLU A 54 21.72 0.56 7.43
CA GLU A 54 21.10 1.20 6.26
C GLU A 54 19.76 0.55 5.88
N LYS A 55 19.71 -0.79 5.83
CA LYS A 55 18.47 -1.53 5.52
C LYS A 55 17.40 -1.34 6.59
N ILE A 56 17.79 -1.27 7.87
CA ILE A 56 16.85 -0.99 8.97
C ILE A 56 16.29 0.44 8.83
N GLU A 57 17.13 1.44 8.58
CA GLU A 57 16.68 2.82 8.38
C GLU A 57 15.73 2.94 7.19
N ALA A 58 16.05 2.28 6.07
CA ALA A 58 15.19 2.22 4.89
C ALA A 58 13.81 1.60 5.22
N ALA A 59 13.79 0.48 5.94
CA ALA A 59 12.56 -0.20 6.36
C ALA A 59 11.67 0.67 7.25
N PHE A 60 12.26 1.42 8.18
CA PHE A 60 11.51 2.34 9.04
C PHE A 60 10.99 3.57 8.29
N LYS A 61 11.72 4.05 7.28
CA LYS A 61 11.31 5.19 6.46
C LYS A 61 10.10 4.84 5.59
N ASP A 62 10.14 3.70 4.91
CA ASP A 62 9.04 3.20 4.08
C ASP A 62 7.75 3.02 4.90
N ARG A 63 7.87 2.50 6.12
CA ARG A 63 6.74 2.39 7.06
C ARG A 63 6.13 3.74 7.42
N LYS A 64 6.96 4.73 7.77
CA LYS A 64 6.48 6.09 8.11
C LYS A 64 5.79 6.73 6.92
N GLU A 65 6.29 6.53 5.72
CA GLU A 65 5.71 7.07 4.50
C GLU A 65 4.33 6.45 4.22
N THR A 66 4.23 5.12 4.29
CA THR A 66 2.97 4.38 4.18
C THR A 66 1.95 4.80 5.25
N GLU A 67 2.36 4.88 6.51
CA GLU A 67 1.49 5.34 7.62
C GLU A 67 1.05 6.80 7.44
N ASN A 68 1.92 7.67 6.91
CA ASN A 68 1.59 9.07 6.64
C ASN A 68 0.60 9.22 5.49
N ILE A 69 0.73 8.41 4.42
CA ILE A 69 -0.23 8.39 3.30
C ILE A 69 -1.61 7.94 3.79
N LEU A 70 -1.67 6.84 4.56
CA LEU A 70 -2.91 6.34 5.15
C LEU A 70 -3.56 7.36 6.10
N ARG A 71 -2.76 8.05 6.93
CA ARG A 71 -3.24 9.14 7.79
C ARG A 71 -3.78 10.32 7.00
N LYS A 72 -3.08 10.76 5.95
CA LYS A 72 -3.54 11.87 5.08
C LYS A 72 -4.87 11.52 4.41
N HIS A 73 -5.00 10.34 3.82
CA HIS A 73 -6.26 9.89 3.21
C HIS A 73 -7.41 9.77 4.24
N SER A 74 -7.11 9.28 5.44
CA SER A 74 -8.12 9.15 6.51
C SER A 74 -8.56 10.52 7.06
N GLN A 75 -7.65 11.48 7.18
CA GLN A 75 -7.95 12.84 7.59
C GLN A 75 -8.70 13.60 6.49
N GLU A 76 -8.35 13.42 5.22
CA GLU A 76 -9.07 14.02 4.08
C GLU A 76 -10.50 13.49 3.95
N LYS A 77 -10.74 12.18 4.16
CA LYS A 77 -12.10 11.62 4.22
C LYS A 77 -12.92 12.25 5.35
N LYS A 78 -12.37 12.37 6.56
CA LYS A 78 -13.03 13.03 7.71
C LYS A 78 -13.23 14.55 7.52
N LYS A 79 -12.39 15.21 6.71
CA LYS A 79 -12.52 16.65 6.40
C LYS A 79 -13.53 16.91 5.27
N LYS A 80 -13.69 15.98 4.31
CA LYS A 80 -14.71 16.01 3.25
C LYS A 80 -16.13 15.83 3.80
N GLU A 81 -16.33 14.96 4.80
CA GLU A 81 -17.64 14.87 5.48
C GLU A 81 -18.05 16.15 6.22
N LYS A 82 -17.07 16.98 6.64
CA LYS A 82 -17.33 18.24 7.37
C LYS A 82 -17.40 19.49 6.47
N ARG A 83 -17.09 19.39 5.18
CA ARG A 83 -17.12 20.53 4.23
C ARG A 83 -18.06 20.21 3.08
N GLY A 84 -19.33 20.57 3.28
CA GLY A 84 -20.36 20.63 2.25
C GLY A 84 -20.99 19.26 1.98
N GLY A 85 -22.27 19.12 2.34
CA GLY A 85 -23.08 17.99 1.89
C GLY A 85 -23.10 17.92 0.36
N THR A 86 -23.24 16.72 -0.19
CA THR A 86 -23.51 16.51 -1.61
C THR A 86 -24.68 17.41 -2.01
N VAL A 87 -24.44 18.32 -2.96
CA VAL A 87 -25.52 19.14 -3.52
C VAL A 87 -26.37 18.22 -4.38
N GLU A 88 -27.57 17.91 -3.90
CA GLU A 88 -28.54 17.10 -4.62
C GLU A 88 -29.51 18.02 -5.37
N GLY A 89 -29.51 17.94 -6.70
CA GLY A 89 -30.48 18.66 -7.52
C GLY A 89 -31.80 17.89 -7.58
N CYS A 90 -32.92 18.54 -7.24
CA CYS A 90 -34.27 17.93 -7.31
C CYS A 90 -34.96 18.08 -8.68
N SER A 91 -34.28 18.55 -9.72
CA SER A 91 -34.86 18.79 -11.05
C SER A 91 -34.90 17.52 -11.93
N PRO A 92 -35.76 17.48 -12.97
CA PRO A 92 -35.75 16.39 -13.95
C PRO A 92 -34.40 16.25 -14.70
N LEU A 93 -33.67 17.36 -14.90
CA LEU A 93 -32.35 17.37 -15.53
C LEU A 93 -31.27 16.75 -14.63
N SER A 94 -31.30 17.06 -13.33
CA SER A 94 -30.34 16.52 -12.37
C SER A 94 -30.53 15.02 -12.16
N SER A 95 -31.78 14.53 -12.16
CA SER A 95 -32.04 13.08 -12.10
C SER A 95 -31.41 12.33 -13.28
N ARG A 96 -31.51 12.87 -14.51
CA ARG A 96 -30.83 12.31 -15.69
C ARG A 96 -29.30 12.35 -15.54
N MET A 97 -28.74 13.45 -15.03
CA MET A 97 -27.31 13.59 -14.78
C MET A 97 -26.80 12.51 -13.81
N TYR A 98 -27.49 12.25 -12.69
CA TYR A 98 -27.11 11.20 -11.74
C TYR A 98 -27.16 9.80 -12.35
N SER A 99 -28.11 9.52 -13.24
CA SER A 99 -28.15 8.24 -13.97
C SER A 99 -26.89 8.02 -14.81
N PHE A 100 -26.40 9.07 -15.50
CA PHE A 100 -25.14 9.00 -16.23
C PHE A 100 -23.95 8.81 -15.30
N ILE A 101 -23.89 9.57 -14.20
CA ILE A 101 -22.82 9.45 -13.19
C ILE A 101 -22.75 8.00 -12.67
N ASN A 102 -23.87 7.40 -12.28
CA ASN A 102 -23.91 6.01 -11.78
C ASN A 102 -23.47 4.99 -12.82
N THR A 103 -23.67 5.27 -14.11
CA THR A 103 -23.27 4.38 -15.20
C THR A 103 -21.76 4.45 -15.47
N VAL A 104 -21.18 5.65 -15.42
CA VAL A 104 -19.75 5.86 -15.74
C VAL A 104 -18.84 5.72 -14.53
N ALA A 105 -19.33 5.96 -13.31
CA ALA A 105 -18.56 5.89 -12.06
C ALA A 105 -17.79 4.57 -11.80
N PRO A 106 -18.32 3.36 -12.14
CA PRO A 106 -17.56 2.13 -11.94
C PRO A 106 -16.48 1.90 -13.01
N THR A 107 -16.38 2.74 -14.03
CA THR A 107 -15.44 2.59 -15.14
C THR A 107 -14.24 3.53 -15.00
N SER A 108 -13.11 3.18 -15.61
CA SER A 108 -11.90 4.01 -15.67
C SER A 108 -11.87 4.99 -16.85
N MET A 109 -13.03 5.28 -17.47
CA MET A 109 -13.12 6.16 -18.63
C MET A 109 -12.96 7.63 -18.23
N ALA A 110 -12.32 8.42 -19.11
CA ALA A 110 -12.23 9.87 -18.94
C ALA A 110 -13.60 10.53 -19.19
N VAL A 111 -14.03 11.38 -18.26
CA VAL A 111 -15.31 12.11 -18.34
C VAL A 111 -15.04 13.60 -18.48
N MET A 112 -15.73 14.26 -19.43
CA MET A 112 -15.70 15.71 -19.63
C MET A 112 -16.97 16.34 -19.05
N ILE A 113 -16.81 17.32 -18.16
CA ILE A 113 -17.91 18.09 -17.59
C ILE A 113 -17.97 19.43 -18.30
N ILE A 114 -19.09 19.71 -18.95
CA ILE A 114 -19.40 20.99 -19.57
C ILE A 114 -20.45 21.72 -18.71
N GLY A 115 -20.28 23.02 -18.54
CA GLY A 115 -21.14 23.89 -17.72
C GLY A 115 -21.56 25.13 -18.49
#